data_AF-A0A7G9SJ53-F1
#
_entry.id   AF-A0A7G9SJ53-F1
#
_cell.length_a   1.000
_cell.length_b   1.000
_cell.length_c   1.000
_cell.angle_alpha   90.00
_cell.angle_beta   90.00
_cell.angle_gamma   90.00
#
_symmetry.space_group_name_H-M   'P 1'
#
loop_
_entity.id
_entity.type
_entity.pdbx_description
1 polymer ?
#
loop_
_entity_poly.entity_id
_entity_poly.type
_entity_poly.pdbx_seq_one_letter_code
_entity_poly.pdbx_strand_id
1 'polypeptide(L)'
;MSTYPDAPGHRNVDTSIASAGALAPKLGRLQRLAQGAIRDAGLDGLTADELAASLEMDRWSIQPRTSELKRKGLIRDSGQRRPNCTGKLAIVWVAA
;
A
#
# COMPACT_ATOMS: atom_id res chain seq x y z
N MET A 1 -27.28 -22.42 -4.82
CA MET A 1 -26.54 -21.60 -5.79
C MET A 1 -26.61 -20.14 -5.35
N SER A 2 -25.46 -19.47 -5.40
CA SER A 2 -25.18 -18.07 -4.99
C SER A 2 -25.03 -17.80 -3.48
N THR A 3 -23.79 -17.89 -3.00
CA THR A 3 -23.33 -17.10 -1.85
C THR A 3 -21.99 -16.51 -2.24
N TYR A 4 -22.08 -15.44 -3.03
CA TYR A 4 -21.00 -14.54 -3.38
C TYR A 4 -21.08 -13.35 -2.41
N PRO A 5 -19.95 -12.86 -1.86
CA PRO A 5 -19.88 -12.75 -0.40
C PRO A 5 -20.11 -11.32 0.15
N ASP A 6 -21.06 -11.21 1.08
CA ASP A 6 -21.08 -10.16 2.11
C ASP A 6 -20.09 -10.54 3.23
N ALA A 7 -18.86 -10.08 3.11
CA ALA A 7 -17.94 -10.02 4.24
C ALA A 7 -16.99 -8.83 4.06
N PRO A 8 -17.36 -7.62 4.51
CA PRO A 8 -16.38 -6.58 4.77
C PRO A 8 -15.57 -7.01 6.00
N GLY A 9 -14.51 -7.79 5.77
CA GLY A 9 -13.48 -8.06 6.76
C GLY A 9 -12.70 -6.77 7.02
N HIS A 10 -13.25 -5.87 7.83
CA HIS A 10 -12.50 -4.78 8.43
C HIS A 10 -12.04 -5.25 9.82
N ARG A 11 -10.77 -5.59 9.98
CA ARG A 11 -10.16 -5.96 11.25
C ARG A 11 -8.93 -5.11 11.53
N ASN A 12 -9.20 -3.99 12.19
CA ASN A 12 -8.28 -3.32 13.13
C ASN A 12 -6.82 -3.21 12.67
N VAL A 13 -6.58 -2.36 11.66
CA VAL A 13 -5.25 -1.76 11.49
C VAL A 13 -5.08 -0.62 12.50
N ASP A 14 -4.83 -1.02 13.74
CA ASP A 14 -4.32 -0.17 14.81
C ASP A 14 -2.85 0.17 14.49
N THR A 15 -2.63 1.15 13.62
CA THR A 15 -1.31 1.79 13.46
C THR A 15 -1.44 3.26 13.77
N SER A 16 -1.44 3.49 15.08
CA SER A 16 -1.00 4.68 15.78
C SER A 16 -0.13 5.58 14.89
N ILE A 17 -0.72 6.73 14.58
CA ILE A 17 -0.09 7.86 13.90
C ILE A 17 1.06 8.35 14.79
N ALA A 18 2.23 7.73 14.69
CA ALA A 18 3.43 8.16 15.39
C ALA A 18 4.44 8.74 14.38
N SER A 19 4.41 10.07 14.32
CA SER A 19 5.56 10.97 14.17
C SER A 19 6.63 10.73 13.09
N ALA A 20 6.76 11.71 12.20
CA ALA A 20 8.05 12.36 11.96
C ALA A 20 7.81 13.77 11.40
N GLY A 21 8.05 14.79 12.23
CA GLY A 21 8.07 16.19 11.82
C GLY A 21 9.36 16.51 11.07
N ALA A 22 9.22 16.97 9.82
CA ALA A 22 10.19 17.77 9.07
C ALA A 22 9.61 17.98 7.67
N LEU A 23 8.94 19.12 7.40
CA LEU A 23 8.51 19.57 6.06
C LEU A 23 7.93 18.50 5.09
N ALA A 24 7.34 17.43 5.62
CA ALA A 24 6.86 16.32 4.80
C ALA A 24 5.67 16.80 3.96
N PRO A 25 5.58 16.39 2.67
CA PRO A 25 4.43 16.74 1.85
C PRO A 25 3.16 16.29 2.55
N LYS A 26 2.15 17.17 2.67
CA LYS A 26 0.87 16.83 3.29
C LYS A 26 0.31 15.57 2.61
N LEU A 27 0.20 14.49 3.37
CA LEU A 27 -0.33 13.21 2.92
C LEU A 27 -1.76 13.03 3.43
N GLY A 28 -2.65 12.61 2.53
CA GLY A 28 -3.98 12.13 2.92
C GLY A 28 -3.87 10.88 3.78
N ARG A 29 -4.95 10.51 4.50
CA ARG A 29 -4.98 9.33 5.38
C ARG A 29 -4.47 8.07 4.68
N LEU A 30 -4.99 7.77 3.49
CA LEU A 30 -4.62 6.57 2.73
C LEU A 30 -3.16 6.58 2.24
N GLN A 31 -2.64 7.75 1.87
CA GLN A 31 -1.22 7.89 1.49
C GLN A 31 -0.31 7.60 2.68
N ARG A 32 -0.68 8.06 3.90
CA ARG A 32 0.09 7.78 5.12
C ARG A 32 0.11 6.29 5.46
N LEU A 33 -1.06 5.64 5.41
CA LEU A 33 -1.17 4.20 5.63
C LEU A 33 -0.34 3.41 4.60
N ALA A 34 -0.48 3.75 3.32
CA ALA A 34 0.28 3.12 2.24
C ALA A 34 1.79 3.30 2.40
N GLN A 35 2.25 4.52 2.69
CA GLN A 35 3.67 4.80 2.91
C GLN A 35 4.21 4.06 4.14
N GLY A 36 3.44 4.03 5.24
CA GLY A 36 3.80 3.31 6.46
C GLY A 36 4.02 1.83 6.19
N ALA A 37 3.03 1.16 5.62
CA ALA A 37 3.12 -0.26 5.30
C ALA A 37 4.27 -0.60 4.33
N ILE A 38 4.50 0.23 3.29
CA ILE A 38 5.65 0.04 2.38
C ILE A 38 6.99 0.19 3.11
N ARG A 39 7.10 1.16 4.03
CA ARG A 39 8.30 1.37 4.84
C ARG A 39 8.53 0.19 5.79
N ASP A 40 7.47 -0.29 6.43
CA ASP A 40 7.54 -1.38 7.40
C ASP A 40 7.89 -2.72 6.71
N ALA A 41 7.54 -2.87 5.42
CA ALA A 41 7.97 -4.00 4.58
C ALA A 41 9.44 -3.94 4.13
N GLY A 42 10.16 -2.85 4.41
CA GLY A 42 11.60 -2.74 4.16
C GLY A 42 12.03 -2.99 2.71
N LEU A 43 13.09 -3.80 2.54
CA LEU A 43 13.65 -4.14 1.23
C LEU A 43 12.79 -5.13 0.44
N ASP A 44 11.99 -5.93 1.14
CA ASP A 44 11.03 -6.82 0.48
C ASP A 44 9.99 -5.96 -0.21
N GLY A 45 9.47 -4.91 0.44
CA GLY A 45 8.49 -4.03 -0.17
C GLY A 45 7.20 -4.74 -0.54
N LEU A 46 6.27 -3.99 -1.15
CA LEU A 46 4.92 -4.47 -1.42
C LEU A 46 4.47 -4.11 -2.84
N THR A 47 3.83 -5.05 -3.51
CA THR A 47 2.99 -4.74 -4.67
C THR A 47 1.74 -3.98 -4.24
N ALA A 48 1.04 -3.35 -5.19
CA ALA A 48 -0.23 -2.69 -4.89
C ALA A 48 -1.30 -3.65 -4.34
N ASP A 49 -1.31 -4.91 -4.80
CA ASP A 49 -2.21 -5.94 -4.32
C ASP A 49 -1.84 -6.42 -2.91
N GLU A 50 -0.55 -6.69 -2.64
CA GLU A 50 -0.08 -7.06 -1.29
C GLU A 50 -0.30 -5.92 -0.28
N LEU A 51 -0.08 -4.68 -0.70
CA LEU A 51 -0.35 -3.50 0.13
C LEU A 51 -1.85 -3.36 0.45
N ALA A 52 -2.71 -3.58 -0.54
CA ALA A 52 -4.15 -3.56 -0.35
C ALA A 52 -4.61 -4.66 0.62
N ALA A 53 -4.06 -5.87 0.47
CA ALA A 53 -4.31 -6.98 1.38
C ALA A 53 -3.82 -6.67 2.81
N SER A 54 -2.61 -6.12 2.95
CA SER A 54 -2.03 -5.77 4.26
C SER A 54 -2.80 -4.67 4.99
N LEU A 55 -3.47 -3.78 4.25
CA LEU A 55 -4.28 -2.70 4.83
C LEU A 55 -5.77 -3.06 4.94
N GLU A 56 -6.16 -4.27 4.51
CA GLU A 56 -7.55 -4.70 4.36
C GLU A 56 -8.40 -3.69 3.58
N MET A 57 -7.85 -3.21 2.46
CA MET A 57 -8.47 -2.21 1.60
C MET A 57 -8.64 -2.73 0.18
N ASP A 58 -9.57 -2.11 -0.54
CA ASP A 58 -9.72 -2.37 -1.96
C ASP A 58 -8.52 -1.84 -2.76
N ARG A 59 -8.05 -2.64 -3.73
CA ARG A 59 -6.91 -2.31 -4.58
C ARG A 59 -7.09 -0.99 -5.32
N TRP A 60 -8.30 -0.67 -5.79
CA TRP A 60 -8.57 0.56 -6.52
C TRP A 60 -8.43 1.80 -5.64
N SER A 61 -8.54 1.65 -4.32
CA SER A 61 -8.26 2.71 -3.35
C SER A 61 -6.76 2.94 -3.15
N ILE A 62 -5.95 1.87 -3.22
CA ILE A 62 -4.52 1.86 -2.92
C ILE A 62 -3.64 2.16 -4.14
N GLN A 63 -3.98 1.64 -5.31
CA GLN A 63 -3.18 1.79 -6.52
C GLN A 63 -2.93 3.27 -6.93
N PRO A 64 -3.90 4.20 -6.78
CA PRO A 64 -3.63 5.62 -7.01
C PRO A 64 -2.63 6.18 -5.99
N ARG A 65 -2.63 5.68 -4.75
CA ARG A 65 -1.77 6.18 -3.67
C ARG A 65 -0.31 5.81 -3.90
N THR A 66 -0.01 4.62 -4.41
CA THR A 66 1.37 4.25 -4.77
C THR A 66 1.91 5.17 -5.87
N SER A 67 1.09 5.50 -6.87
CA SER A 67 1.47 6.44 -7.94
C SER A 67 1.70 7.86 -7.41
N GLU A 68 0.85 8.34 -6.52
CA GLU A 68 1.00 9.64 -5.86
C GLU A 68 2.24 9.70 -4.96
N LEU A 69 2.49 8.66 -4.16
CA LEU A 69 3.67 8.53 -3.30
C LEU A 69 4.96 8.49 -4.11
N LYS A 70 4.96 7.76 -5.24
CA LYS A 70 6.08 7.75 -6.20
C LYS A 70 6.34 9.16 -6.74
N ARG A 71 5.29 9.88 -7.17
CA ARG A 71 5.42 11.26 -7.68
C ARG A 71 5.93 12.23 -6.62
N LYS A 72 5.60 12.00 -5.35
CA LYS A 72 6.12 12.75 -4.20
C LYS A 72 7.53 12.32 -3.78
N GLY A 73 8.13 11.32 -4.43
CA GLY A 73 9.47 10.82 -4.11
C GLY A 73 9.56 10.05 -2.79
N LEU A 74 8.44 9.53 -2.27
CA LEU A 74 8.37 8.85 -0.98
C LEU A 74 8.52 7.33 -1.07
N ILE A 75 8.29 6.77 -2.26
CA ILE A 75 8.52 5.36 -2.58
C ILE A 75 9.17 5.27 -3.96
N ARG A 76 9.82 4.15 -4.23
CA ARG A 76 10.47 3.85 -5.51
C ARG A 76 10.20 2.42 -5.95
N ASP A 77 10.36 2.18 -7.24
CA ASP A 77 10.34 0.84 -7.83
C ASP A 77 11.60 0.09 -7.35
N SER A 78 11.42 -1.08 -6.73
CA SER A 78 12.53 -1.89 -6.25
C SER A 78 13.29 -2.62 -7.37
N GLY A 79 12.75 -2.60 -8.59
CA GLY A 79 13.19 -3.42 -9.71
C GLY A 79 12.61 -4.84 -9.69
N GLN A 80 12.02 -5.27 -8.58
CA GLN A 80 11.39 -6.58 -8.46
C GLN A 80 9.96 -6.56 -9.01
N ARG A 81 9.51 -7.74 -9.43
CA ARG A 81 8.14 -7.96 -9.90
C ARG A 81 7.58 -9.21 -9.23
N ARG A 82 6.33 -9.15 -8.76
CA ARG A 82 5.61 -10.31 -8.22
C ARG A 82 4.28 -10.51 -8.91
N PRO A 83 3.79 -11.74 -9.08
CA PRO A 83 2.48 -12.00 -9.64
C PRO A 83 1.39 -11.42 -8.73
N ASN A 84 0.43 -10.72 -9.34
CA ASN A 84 -0.79 -10.30 -8.66
C ASN A 84 -1.89 -11.37 -8.72
N CYS A 85 -3.06 -11.08 -8.17
CA CYS A 85 -4.22 -11.98 -8.16
C CYS A 85 -4.69 -12.43 -9.56
N THR A 86 -4.32 -11.72 -10.63
CA THR A 86 -4.62 -12.07 -12.03
C THR A 86 -3.45 -12.77 -12.75
N GLY A 87 -2.38 -13.12 -12.03
CA GLY A 87 -1.17 -13.73 -12.59
C GLY A 87 -0.25 -12.74 -13.33
N LYS A 88 -0.58 -11.45 -13.35
CA LYS A 88 0.24 -10.42 -14.00
C LYS A 88 1.34 -9.94 -13.06
N LEU A 89 2.52 -9.66 -13.61
CA LEU A 89 3.64 -9.10 -12.86
C LEU A 89 3.36 -7.64 -12.45
N ALA A 90 3.34 -7.39 -11.15
CA ALA A 90 3.17 -6.08 -10.55
C ALA A 90 4.49 -5.56 -9.98
N ILE A 91 4.65 -4.23 -10.00
CA ILE A 91 5.80 -3.54 -9.40
C ILE A 91 5.77 -3.75 -7.89
N VAL A 92 6.91 -4.14 -7.33
CA VAL A 92 7.16 -4.10 -5.90
C VAL A 92 7.67 -2.72 -5.52
N TRP A 93 6.97 -2.05 -4.61
CA TRP A 93 7.32 -0.72 -4.12
C TRP A 93 8.08 -0.82 -2.81
N VAL A 94 9.16 -0.04 -2.69
CA VAL A 94 9.93 0.13 -1.45
C VAL A 94 9.99 1.60 -1.07
N ALA A 95 10.23 1.90 0.21
CA ALA A 95 10.46 3.27 0.65
C ALA A 95 11.66 3.89 -0.11
N ALA A 96 11.55 5.20 -0.40
CA ALA A 96 12.61 5.95 -1.06
C ALA A 96 13.79 6.21 -0.12
#